data_AF-A0A398D2M5-F1
#
_entry.id   AF-A0A398D2M5-F1
#
_cell.length_a   1.000
_cell.length_b   1.000
_cell.length_c   1.000
_cell.angle_alpha   90.00
_cell.angle_beta   90.00
_cell.angle_gamma   90.00
#
_symmetry.space_group_name_H-M   'P 1'
#
loop_
_entity.id
_entity.type
_entity.pdbx_description
1 polymer ?
#
loop_
_entity_poly.entity_id
_entity_poly.type
_entity_poly.pdbx_seq_one_letter_code
_entity_poly.pdbx_strand_id
1 'polypeptide(L)'
;MNKRMLWSRILTVIGVVALLIGALDPLEGSLLIVPATAVIALSAYLARSRFRRLAYWGFGLTAIGVGWMFIISALGGFGGETGRSMWWTLTLLPYPVGWILSVITGVRLLIEWNRSRGMESVLRGD
;
A
#
# COMPACT_ATOMS: atom_id res chain seq x y z
N MET A 1 -2.16 10.31 -24.84
CA MET A 1 -2.32 9.80 -23.46
C MET A 1 -2.78 10.94 -22.56
N ASN A 2 -3.88 10.77 -21.82
CA ASN A 2 -4.41 11.82 -20.95
C ASN A 2 -3.42 12.12 -19.80
N LYS A 3 -3.07 13.39 -19.54
CA LYS A 3 -2.01 13.76 -18.55
C LYS A 3 -2.23 13.09 -17.19
N ARG A 4 -3.49 12.97 -16.76
CA ARG A 4 -3.88 12.29 -15.50
C ARG A 4 -3.47 10.82 -15.43
N MET A 5 -3.55 10.09 -16.55
CA MET A 5 -3.15 8.68 -16.62
C MET A 5 -1.63 8.51 -16.52
N LEU A 6 -0.86 9.44 -17.10
CA LEU A 6 0.59 9.43 -16.97
C LEU A 6 1.02 9.69 -15.52
N TRP A 7 0.41 10.68 -14.87
CA TRP A 7 0.68 10.98 -13.45
C TRP A 7 0.32 9.82 -12.54
N SER A 8 -0.86 9.21 -12.74
CA SER A 8 -1.26 8.01 -12.00
C SER A 8 -0.20 6.91 -12.12
N ARG A 9 0.31 6.64 -13.32
CA ARG A 9 1.35 5.62 -13.52
C ARG A 9 2.64 5.92 -12.76
N ILE A 10 3.12 7.16 -12.84
CA ILE A 10 4.34 7.59 -12.13
C ILE A 10 4.13 7.40 -10.62
N LEU A 11 2.98 7.84 -10.10
CA LEU A 11 2.62 7.66 -8.70
C LEU A 11 2.55 6.17 -8.31
N THR A 12 1.97 5.30 -9.13
CA THR A 12 1.92 3.86 -8.85
C THR A 12 3.32 3.26 -8.76
N VAL A 13 4.22 3.59 -9.69
CA VAL A 13 5.60 3.07 -9.68
C VAL A 13 6.36 3.56 -8.45
N ILE A 14 6.31 4.86 -8.18
CA ILE A 14 6.95 5.45 -6.98
C ILE A 14 6.40 4.81 -5.72
N GLY A 15 5.08 4.68 -5.61
CA GLY A 15 4.40 4.09 -4.47
C GLY A 15 4.79 2.63 -4.24
N VAL A 16 4.82 1.79 -5.30
CA VAL A 16 5.23 0.38 -5.17
C VAL A 16 6.70 0.26 -4.78
N VAL A 17 7.60 1.03 -5.39
CA VAL A 17 9.02 0.99 -5.06
C VAL A 17 9.25 1.43 -3.61
N ALA A 18 8.66 2.55 -3.19
CA ALA A 18 8.76 3.02 -1.81
C ALA A 18 8.20 2.00 -0.81
N LEU A 19 7.11 1.31 -1.16
CA LEU A 19 6.52 0.25 -0.33
C LEU A 19 7.46 -0.95 -0.18
N LEU A 20 8.16 -1.34 -1.25
CA LEU A 20 9.13 -2.45 -1.21
C LEU A 20 10.38 -2.07 -0.41
N ILE A 21 10.88 -0.85 -0.58
CA ILE A 21 12.02 -0.34 0.20
C ILE A 21 11.66 -0.29 1.68
N GLY A 22 10.48 0.23 2.02
CA GLY A 22 10.03 0.30 3.41
C GLY A 22 9.77 -1.07 4.03
N ALA A 23 9.61 -2.13 3.24
CA ALA A 23 9.47 -3.49 3.76
C ALA A 23 10.80 -4.14 4.17
N LEU A 24 11.96 -3.55 3.81
CA LEU A 24 13.28 -4.07 4.16
C LEU A 24 13.57 -3.95 5.67
N ASP A 25 13.07 -2.89 6.30
CA ASP A 25 13.09 -2.71 7.75
C ASP A 25 11.68 -2.31 8.19
N PRO A 26 10.89 -3.22 8.79
CA PRO A 26 9.52 -2.92 9.19
C PRO A 26 9.40 -1.83 10.25
N LEU A 27 10.41 -1.62 11.09
CA LEU A 27 10.34 -0.64 12.19
C LEU A 27 10.56 0.77 11.63
N GLU A 28 11.70 1.01 10.98
CA GLU A 28 12.02 2.31 10.37
C GLU A 28 11.24 2.56 9.08
N GLY A 29 11.05 1.51 8.29
CA GLY A 29 10.36 1.54 7.01
C GLY A 29 8.84 1.66 7.14
N SER A 30 8.24 1.49 8.31
CA SER A 30 6.82 1.82 8.55
C SER A 30 6.50 3.29 8.22
N LEU A 31 7.45 4.19 8.50
CA LEU A 31 7.37 5.62 8.14
C LEU A 31 7.39 5.86 6.63
N LEU A 32 7.93 4.92 5.85
CA LEU A 32 7.93 4.97 4.39
C LEU A 32 6.73 4.21 3.79
N ILE A 33 6.29 3.11 4.43
CA ILE A 33 5.17 2.28 3.98
C ILE A 33 3.85 3.06 4.04
N VAL A 34 3.58 3.82 5.11
CA VAL A 34 2.34 4.62 5.21
C VAL A 34 2.21 5.66 4.08
N PRO A 35 3.20 6.53 3.81
CA PRO A 35 3.12 7.44 2.68
C PRO A 35 3.16 6.71 1.34
N ALA A 36 3.86 5.58 1.21
CA ALA A 36 3.85 4.76 0.00
C ALA A 36 2.45 4.21 -0.32
N THR A 37 1.75 3.65 0.68
CA THR A 37 0.36 3.19 0.52
C THR A 37 -0.61 4.34 0.21
N ALA A 38 -0.38 5.53 0.77
CA ALA A 38 -1.13 6.74 0.43
C ALA A 38 -0.93 7.16 -1.04
N VAL A 39 0.32 7.12 -1.52
CA VAL A 39 0.66 7.42 -2.92
C VAL A 39 0.01 6.40 -3.87
N ILE A 40 -0.02 5.12 -3.51
CA ILE A 40 -0.73 4.09 -4.28
C ILE A 40 -2.24 4.37 -4.29
N ALA A 41 -2.84 4.72 -3.16
CA ALA A 41 -4.25 5.08 -3.08
C ALA A 41 -4.59 6.32 -3.92
N LEU A 42 -3.73 7.33 -3.90
CA LEU A 42 -3.86 8.51 -4.74
C LEU A 42 -3.74 8.16 -6.23
N SER A 43 -2.79 7.29 -6.59
CA SER A 43 -2.64 6.81 -7.97
C SER A 43 -3.90 6.09 -8.48
N ALA A 44 -4.52 5.26 -7.64
CA ALA A 44 -5.76 4.55 -7.95
C ALA A 44 -6.95 5.51 -8.14
N TYR A 45 -7.00 6.56 -7.33
CA TYR A 45 -7.99 7.63 -7.43
C TYR A 45 -7.86 8.39 -8.76
N LEU A 46 -6.63 8.78 -9.15
CA LEU A 46 -6.37 9.47 -10.42
C LEU A 46 -6.67 8.60 -11.65
N ALA A 47 -6.41 7.28 -11.56
CA ALA A 47 -6.74 6.33 -12.63
C ALA A 47 -8.25 6.07 -12.78
N ARG A 48 -9.08 6.50 -11.81
CA ARG A 48 -10.49 6.06 -11.68
C ARG A 48 -10.65 4.54 -11.75
N SER A 49 -9.66 3.80 -11.27
CA SER A 49 -9.66 2.34 -11.35
C SER A 49 -10.71 1.72 -10.42
N ARG A 50 -11.27 0.59 -10.84
CA ARG A 50 -12.18 -0.24 -10.03
C ARG A 50 -11.56 -0.68 -8.70
N PHE A 51 -10.23 -0.72 -8.61
CA PHE A 51 -9.48 -1.15 -7.42
C PHE A 51 -9.27 -0.04 -6.37
N ARG A 52 -9.82 1.17 -6.56
CA ARG A 52 -9.69 2.28 -5.60
C ARG A 52 -10.13 1.94 -4.17
N ARG A 53 -11.18 1.12 -4.01
CA ARG A 53 -11.66 0.68 -2.68
C ARG A 53 -10.60 -0.18 -1.97
N LEU A 54 -9.93 -1.08 -2.70
CA LEU A 54 -8.85 -1.90 -2.15
C LEU A 54 -7.66 -1.04 -1.74
N ALA A 55 -7.34 -0.01 -2.53
CA ALA A 55 -6.26 0.93 -2.20
C ALA A 55 -6.55 1.71 -0.91
N TYR A 56 -7.79 2.17 -0.72
CA TYR A 56 -8.21 2.86 0.51
C TYR A 56 -8.21 1.94 1.73
N TRP A 57 -8.68 0.70 1.57
CA TRP A 57 -8.58 -0.30 2.64
C TRP A 57 -7.13 -0.63 2.98
N GLY A 58 -6.27 -0.79 1.99
CA GLY A 58 -4.83 -1.01 2.18
C GLY A 58 -4.17 0.11 2.97
N PHE A 59 -4.40 1.37 2.56
CA PHE A 59 -3.91 2.55 3.29
C PHE A 59 -4.47 2.63 4.72
N GLY A 60 -5.78 2.46 4.89
CA GLY A 60 -6.43 2.54 6.21
C GLY A 60 -5.91 1.48 7.18
N LEU A 61 -5.83 0.22 6.74
CA LEU A 61 -5.34 -0.89 7.57
C LEU A 61 -3.85 -0.73 7.91
N THR A 62 -3.05 -0.25 6.95
CA THR A 62 -1.63 0.05 7.19
C THR A 62 -1.48 1.17 8.22
N ALA A 63 -2.20 2.28 8.06
CA ALA A 63 -2.13 3.41 8.97
C ALA A 63 -2.59 3.04 10.39
N ILE A 64 -3.69 2.28 10.51
CA ILE A 64 -4.18 1.76 11.79
C ILE A 64 -3.14 0.82 12.41
N GLY A 65 -2.61 -0.14 11.64
CA GLY A 65 -1.62 -1.10 12.13
C GLY A 65 -0.33 -0.44 12.61
N VAL A 66 0.20 0.54 11.85
CA VAL A 66 1.36 1.33 12.27
C VAL A 66 1.04 2.15 13.52
N GLY A 67 -0.08 2.87 13.54
CA GLY A 67 -0.49 3.65 14.71
C GLY A 67 -0.59 2.80 15.98
N TRP A 68 -1.12 1.59 15.86
CA TRP A 68 -1.20 0.64 16.96
C TRP A 68 0.16 0.12 17.41
N MET A 69 1.08 -0.11 16.46
CA MET A 69 2.46 -0.48 16.77
C MET A 69 3.16 0.61 17.59
N PHE A 70 2.99 1.89 17.24
CA PHE A 70 3.53 3.01 18.01
C PHE A 70 2.90 3.12 19.40
N ILE A 71 1.58 2.97 19.52
CA ILE A 71 0.88 3.02 20.82
C ILE A 71 1.37 1.92 21.74
N ILE A 72 1.47 0.68 21.25
CA ILE A 72 1.91 -0.44 22.08
C ILE A 72 3.39 -0.30 22.46
N SER A 73 4.23 0.19 21.54
CA SER A 73 5.63 0.50 21.82
C SER A 73 5.75 1.55 22.93
N ALA A 74 4.97 2.63 22.87
CA ALA A 74 4.92 3.67 23.91
C ALA A 74 4.42 3.13 25.27
N LEU A 75 3.57 2.10 25.26
CA LEU A 75 3.06 1.44 26.47
C LEU A 75 4.04 0.39 27.03
N GLY A 76 5.22 0.21 26.45
CA GLY A 76 6.25 -0.73 26.91
C GLY A 76 6.22 -2.10 26.24
N GLY A 77 5.49 -2.27 25.12
CA GLY A 77 5.50 -3.50 24.33
C GLY A 77 4.59 -4.62 24.82
N PHE A 78 4.88 -5.84 24.35
CA PHE A 78 4.13 -7.07 24.66
C PHE A 78 4.92 -8.01 25.58
N GLY A 79 4.22 -8.70 26.49
CA GLY A 79 4.74 -9.86 27.22
C GLY A 79 5.60 -9.56 28.45
N GLY A 80 5.88 -10.63 29.21
CA GLY A 80 6.88 -10.74 30.29
C GLY A 80 6.73 -9.70 31.42
N GLU A 81 7.42 -8.58 31.27
CA GLU A 81 7.51 -7.50 32.28
C GLU A 81 6.29 -6.57 32.30
N THR A 82 5.47 -6.57 31.23
CA THR A 82 4.26 -5.73 31.14
C THR A 82 2.96 -6.42 31.55
N GLY A 83 2.98 -7.75 31.74
CA GLY A 83 1.79 -8.54 32.08
C GLY A 83 0.70 -8.63 30.99
N ARG A 84 0.95 -8.10 29.78
CA ARG A 84 -0.05 -8.08 28.69
C ARG A 84 -0.09 -9.40 27.93
N SER A 85 -1.30 -9.90 27.71
CA SER A 85 -1.59 -11.14 26.97
C SER A 85 -1.03 -11.13 25.54
N MET A 86 -0.46 -12.26 25.10
CA MET A 86 0.05 -12.43 23.72
C MET A 86 -1.03 -12.17 22.66
N TRP A 87 -2.32 -12.29 22.99
CA TRP A 87 -3.43 -11.98 22.08
C TRP A 87 -3.42 -10.53 21.59
N TRP A 88 -2.79 -9.60 22.32
CA TRP A 88 -2.61 -8.23 21.87
C TRP A 88 -1.76 -8.14 20.60
N THR A 89 -0.89 -9.12 20.29
CA THR A 89 -0.14 -9.12 19.02
C THR A 89 -1.04 -9.22 17.78
N LEU A 90 -2.25 -9.77 17.89
CA LEU A 90 -3.23 -9.76 16.79
C LEU A 90 -3.65 -8.35 16.39
N THR A 91 -3.51 -7.37 17.27
CA THR A 91 -3.85 -5.99 16.94
C THR A 91 -2.83 -5.35 15.98
N LEU A 92 -1.68 -6.00 15.74
CA LEU A 92 -0.73 -5.65 14.68
C LEU A 92 -1.09 -6.24 13.32
N LEU A 93 -1.98 -7.22 13.25
CA LEU A 93 -2.40 -7.91 12.02
C LEU A 93 -2.96 -6.98 10.92
N PRO A 94 -3.60 -5.83 11.23
CA PRO A 94 -3.95 -4.83 10.22
C PRO A 94 -2.76 -4.33 9.38
N TYR A 95 -1.55 -4.27 9.95
CA TYR A 95 -0.35 -3.80 9.25
C TYR A 95 0.05 -4.70 8.05
N PRO A 96 0.34 -6.00 8.21
CA PRO A 96 0.68 -6.87 7.09
C PRO A 96 -0.49 -7.03 6.10
N VAL A 97 -1.74 -7.01 6.57
CA VAL A 97 -2.91 -7.07 5.68
C VAL A 97 -2.98 -5.81 4.82
N GLY A 98 -2.83 -4.64 5.42
CA GLY A 98 -2.82 -3.36 4.72
C GLY A 98 -1.72 -3.30 3.65
N TRP A 99 -0.53 -3.75 4.01
CA TRP A 99 0.61 -3.85 3.09
C TRP A 99 0.31 -4.75 1.88
N ILE A 100 -0.19 -5.97 2.10
CA ILE A 100 -0.54 -6.92 1.02
C ILE A 100 -1.58 -6.31 0.07
N LEU A 101 -2.62 -5.67 0.62
CA LEU A 101 -3.67 -5.03 -0.18
C LEU A 101 -3.10 -3.91 -1.06
N SER A 102 -2.16 -3.13 -0.54
CA SER A 102 -1.49 -2.07 -1.30
C SER A 102 -0.58 -2.62 -2.40
N VAL A 103 0.16 -3.72 -2.16
CA VAL A 103 0.92 -4.43 -3.21
C VAL A 103 -0.02 -4.91 -4.31
N ILE A 104 -1.09 -5.63 -3.94
CA ILE A 104 -2.07 -6.17 -4.91
C ILE A 104 -2.66 -5.04 -5.75
N THR A 105 -3.01 -3.92 -5.12
CA THR A 105 -3.56 -2.77 -5.84
C THR A 105 -2.54 -2.18 -6.82
N GLY A 106 -1.29 -1.97 -6.38
CA GLY A 106 -0.22 -1.49 -7.25
C GLY A 106 0.01 -2.37 -8.47
N VAL A 107 0.09 -3.69 -8.27
CA VAL A 107 0.24 -4.67 -9.37
C VAL A 107 -0.96 -4.65 -10.31
N ARG A 108 -2.20 -4.62 -9.77
CA ARG A 108 -3.42 -4.59 -10.59
C ARG A 108 -3.50 -3.32 -11.45
N LEU A 109 -3.09 -2.16 -10.92
CA LEU A 109 -3.02 -0.90 -11.67
C LEU A 109 -2.01 -0.99 -12.82
N LEU A 110 -0.85 -1.63 -12.60
CA LEU A 110 0.16 -1.85 -13.64
C LEU A 110 -0.33 -2.82 -14.73
N ILE A 111 -1.03 -3.89 -14.36
CA ILE A 111 -1.60 -4.87 -15.30
C ILE A 111 -2.71 -4.25 -16.15
N GLU A 112 -3.64 -3.52 -15.52
CA GLU A 112 -4.75 -2.85 -16.21
C GLU A 112 -4.21 -1.92 -17.30
N TRP A 113 -3.11 -1.23 -16.99
CA TRP A 113 -2.42 -0.39 -17.94
C TRP A 113 -1.71 -1.14 -19.07
N ASN A 114 -0.98 -2.23 -18.78
CA ASN A 114 -0.34 -3.05 -19.83
C ASN A 114 -1.38 -3.58 -20.82
N ARG A 115 -2.55 -3.98 -20.32
CA ARG A 115 -3.68 -4.43 -21.15
C ARG A 115 -4.21 -3.33 -22.07
N SER A 116 -4.37 -2.10 -21.56
CA SER A 116 -4.81 -0.96 -22.38
C SER A 116 -3.84 -0.65 -23.52
N ARG A 117 -2.53 -0.78 -23.30
CA ARG A 117 -1.51 -0.55 -24.34
C ARG A 117 -1.51 -1.63 -25.43
N GLY A 118 -1.66 -2.90 -25.06
CA GLY A 118 -1.70 -3.99 -26.04
C GLY A 118 -2.91 -3.88 -26.97
N MET A 119 -4.04 -3.35 -26.49
CA MET A 119 -5.20 -3.09 -27.35
C MET A 119 -4.96 -1.92 -28.32
N GLU A 120 -4.25 -0.87 -27.88
CA GLU A 120 -3.89 0.26 -28.76
C GLU A 120 -2.92 -0.15 -29.88
N SER A 121 -1.98 -1.07 -29.63
CA SER A 121 -1.06 -1.56 -30.67
C SER A 121 -1.76 -2.47 -31.67
N VAL A 122 -2.64 -3.36 -31.21
CA VAL A 122 -3.45 -4.22 -32.10
C VAL A 122 -4.37 -3.38 -33.01
N LEU A 123 -4.95 -2.29 -32.50
CA LEU A 123 -5.77 -1.37 -33.30
C LEU A 123 -4.95 -0.51 -34.27
N ARG A 124 -3.65 -0.34 -34.03
CA ARG A 124 -2.75 0.41 -34.93
C ARG A 124 -2.15 -0.42 -36.05
N GLY A 125 -2.29 -1.75 -36.00
CA GLY A 125 -1.82 -2.63 -37.06
C GLY A 125 -0.30 -2.79 -37.08
N ASP A 126 0.34 -2.69 -35.91
CA ASP A 126 1.77 -2.92 -35.70
C ASP A 126 2.06 -4.40 -35.41
#